data_AF-A0A3A9Z7A1-F1
#
_entry.id   AF-A0A3A9Z7A1-F1
#
_cell.length_a   1.000
_cell.length_b   1.000
_cell.length_c   1.000
_cell.angle_alpha   90.00
_cell.angle_beta   90.00
_cell.angle_gamma   90.00
#
_symmetry.space_group_name_H-M   'P 1'
#
loop_
_entity.id
_entity.type
_entity.pdbx_description
1 polymer ?
#
loop_
_entity_poly.entity_id
_entity_poly.type
_entity_poly.pdbx_seq_one_letter_code
_entity_poly.pdbx_strand_id
1 'polypeptide(L)'
;MIPDDLAERLCAVDGVVAVALGGSRARGEHRPDSDWDLGLYYRGPLDVPTLRALATAVGDDPDVALAEPGGWGPWVDGGGWLRIGGVAVDWIYRDLDRVHRIWADCRAGRYEVGVQPGHPLGFYSHTYAGEVALSRVLADPTGELTALRAETSSYPPELAAALAGGAWEVDLLLAGAAKAAPAGDSGYVAGCLFRAVGVLVQVLHAKAGRWLLNEKGAVASAGRLPGAPPEFAGRAQALLGAVGRTPDELAVTLAAARRLADDVLG
;
A
#
# COMPACT_ATOMS: atom_id res chain seq x y z
N MET A 1 -10.77 -2.63 21.99
CA MET A 1 -11.74 -1.92 21.13
C MET A 1 -11.42 -0.45 21.28
N ILE A 2 -11.32 0.32 20.20
CA ILE A 2 -11.06 1.76 20.32
C ILE A 2 -12.29 2.46 20.91
N PRO A 3 -12.14 3.55 21.70
CA PRO A 3 -13.28 4.31 22.23
C PRO A 3 -14.21 4.80 21.10
N ASP A 4 -15.52 4.72 21.32
CA ASP A 4 -16.53 5.05 20.30
C ASP A 4 -16.47 6.54 19.89
N ASP A 5 -16.08 7.42 20.80
CA ASP A 5 -15.95 8.87 20.62
C ASP A 5 -14.58 9.30 20.06
N LEU A 6 -13.63 8.37 19.88
CA LEU A 6 -12.25 8.70 19.52
C LEU A 6 -12.17 9.43 18.17
N ALA A 7 -12.96 8.99 17.18
CA ALA A 7 -12.95 9.60 15.85
C ALA A 7 -13.45 11.06 15.86
N GLU A 8 -14.47 11.36 16.68
CA GLU A 8 -15.01 12.71 16.84
C GLU A 8 -14.00 13.61 17.57
N ARG A 9 -13.37 13.09 18.63
CA ARG A 9 -12.31 13.81 19.36
C ARG A 9 -11.09 14.10 18.48
N LEU A 10 -10.70 13.17 17.62
CA LEU A 10 -9.65 13.37 16.63
C LEU A 10 -10.03 14.43 15.59
N CYS A 11 -11.27 14.41 15.08
CA CYS A 11 -11.76 15.44 14.14
C CYS A 11 -11.90 16.84 14.78
N ALA A 12 -11.97 16.94 16.11
CA ALA A 12 -12.00 18.22 16.81
C ALA A 12 -10.61 18.86 16.96
N VAL A 13 -9.53 18.16 16.57
CA VAL A 13 -8.17 18.69 16.61
C VAL A 13 -7.92 19.54 15.38
N ASP A 14 -7.35 20.74 15.58
CA ASP A 14 -7.08 21.70 14.52
C ASP A 14 -6.22 21.07 13.40
N GLY A 15 -6.68 21.25 12.17
CA GLY A 15 -6.09 20.68 10.96
C GLY A 15 -6.66 19.32 10.55
N VAL A 16 -7.29 18.56 11.45
CA VAL A 16 -7.96 17.29 11.08
C VAL A 16 -9.31 17.59 10.44
N VAL A 17 -9.51 17.11 9.20
CA VAL A 17 -10.74 17.28 8.42
C VAL A 17 -11.67 16.08 8.58
N ALA A 18 -11.09 14.88 8.60
CA ALA A 18 -11.85 13.63 8.70
C ALA A 18 -10.98 12.50 9.25
N VAL A 19 -11.64 11.49 9.81
CA VAL A 19 -11.01 10.27 10.33
C VAL A 19 -11.67 9.06 9.69
N ALA A 20 -10.87 8.13 9.20
CA ALA A 20 -11.36 6.88 8.65
C ALA A 20 -10.56 5.67 9.16
N LEU A 21 -11.26 4.55 9.32
CA LEU A 21 -10.64 3.26 9.55
C LEU A 21 -10.10 2.72 8.22
N GLY A 22 -8.84 2.32 8.22
CA GLY A 22 -8.17 1.66 7.11
C GLY A 22 -7.83 0.19 7.40
N GLY A 23 -6.80 -0.29 6.70
CA GLY A 23 -6.15 -1.57 6.99
C GLY A 23 -7.01 -2.80 6.75
N SER A 24 -6.69 -3.89 7.46
CA SER A 24 -7.43 -5.16 7.34
C SER A 24 -8.83 -5.07 7.95
N ARG A 25 -9.03 -4.21 8.96
CA ARG A 25 -10.31 -4.05 9.64
C ARG A 25 -11.37 -3.39 8.75
N ALA A 26 -11.00 -2.33 8.02
CA ALA A 26 -11.91 -1.70 7.05
C ALA A 26 -12.32 -2.65 5.92
N ARG A 27 -11.42 -3.56 5.53
CA ARG A 27 -11.62 -4.52 4.42
C ARG A 27 -12.27 -5.84 4.85
N GLY A 28 -12.52 -6.06 6.15
CA GLY A 28 -13.04 -7.32 6.67
C GLY A 28 -12.06 -8.50 6.62
N GLU A 29 -10.76 -8.23 6.44
CA GLU A 29 -9.69 -9.24 6.34
C GLU A 29 -8.88 -9.37 7.64
N HIS A 30 -9.36 -8.77 8.73
CA HIS A 30 -8.64 -8.74 9.99
C HIS A 30 -8.70 -10.08 10.72
N ARG A 31 -7.63 -10.34 11.47
CA ARG A 31 -7.56 -11.39 12.48
C ARG A 31 -7.78 -10.79 13.88
N PRO A 32 -8.00 -11.61 14.92
CA PRO A 32 -8.17 -11.10 16.28
C PRO A 32 -7.00 -10.22 16.76
N ASP A 33 -5.77 -10.52 16.31
CA ASP A 33 -4.52 -9.82 16.62
C ASP A 33 -4.22 -8.62 15.71
N SER A 34 -5.09 -8.29 14.74
CA SER A 34 -4.83 -7.17 13.83
C SER A 34 -4.97 -5.82 14.49
N ASP A 35 -4.06 -4.93 14.13
CA ASP A 35 -4.02 -3.53 14.56
C ASP A 35 -5.24 -2.75 14.05
N TRP A 36 -5.42 -1.54 14.58
CA TRP A 36 -6.41 -0.58 14.12
C TRP A 36 -5.72 0.57 13.40
N ASP A 37 -5.83 0.61 12.08
CA ASP A 37 -5.28 1.69 11.26
C ASP A 37 -6.28 2.86 11.17
N LEU A 38 -5.99 3.99 11.81
CA LEU A 38 -6.76 5.23 11.71
C LEU A 38 -6.04 6.23 10.79
N GLY A 39 -6.64 6.50 9.64
CA GLY A 39 -6.22 7.59 8.76
C GLY A 39 -6.79 8.91 9.26
N LEU A 40 -5.90 9.84 9.61
CA LEU A 40 -6.21 11.22 9.98
C LEU A 40 -5.99 12.09 8.73
N TYR A 41 -7.09 12.43 8.07
CA TYR A 41 -7.07 13.26 6.88
C TYR A 41 -7.02 14.72 7.32
N TYR A 42 -5.92 15.39 7.01
CA TYR A 42 -5.64 16.74 7.48
C TYR A 42 -5.45 17.72 6.33
N ARG A 43 -5.63 19.01 6.62
CA ARG A 43 -5.37 20.11 5.69
C ARG A 43 -4.77 21.30 6.43
N GLY A 44 -3.72 21.89 5.85
CA GLY A 44 -2.97 22.96 6.49
C GLY A 44 -2.08 22.43 7.62
N PRO A 45 -1.71 23.27 8.61
CA PRO A 45 -0.90 22.81 9.73
C PRO A 45 -1.72 21.85 10.61
N LEU A 46 -1.14 20.70 10.92
CA LEU A 46 -1.71 19.72 11.84
C LEU A 46 -1.27 20.05 13.27
N ASP A 47 -2.21 20.16 14.21
CA ASP A 47 -1.90 20.38 15.63
C ASP A 47 -1.44 19.07 16.31
N VAL A 48 -0.20 18.68 16.00
CA VAL A 48 0.45 17.50 16.57
C VAL A 48 0.60 17.57 18.10
N PRO A 49 0.89 18.72 18.73
CA PRO A 49 0.85 18.84 20.19
C PRO A 49 -0.50 18.42 20.81
N THR A 50 -1.62 18.87 20.26
CA THR A 50 -2.96 18.46 20.73
C THR A 50 -3.24 17.00 20.43
N LEU A 51 -2.84 16.48 19.25
CA LEU A 51 -2.90 15.04 18.97
C LEU A 51 -2.11 14.23 20.00
N ARG A 52 -0.93 14.70 20.41
CA ARG A 52 -0.10 14.01 21.40
C ARG A 52 -0.77 14.00 22.78
N ALA A 53 -1.34 15.13 23.20
CA ALA A 53 -2.11 15.19 24.45
C ALA A 53 -3.30 14.23 24.42
N LEU A 54 -4.00 14.14 23.28
CA LEU A 54 -5.10 13.19 23.08
C LEU A 54 -4.59 11.74 23.12
N ALA A 55 -3.48 11.45 22.44
CA ALA A 55 -2.84 10.14 22.41
C ALA A 55 -2.45 9.67 23.82
N THR A 56 -1.82 10.52 24.63
CA THR A 56 -1.50 10.23 26.03
C THR A 56 -2.75 10.02 26.89
N ALA A 57 -3.85 10.75 26.60
CA ALA A 57 -5.08 10.62 27.38
C ALA A 57 -5.87 9.33 27.08
N VAL A 58 -5.75 8.77 25.88
CA VAL A 58 -6.47 7.54 25.47
C VAL A 58 -5.57 6.29 25.45
N GLY A 59 -4.26 6.49 25.34
CA GLY A 59 -3.27 5.43 25.24
C GLY A 59 -2.96 4.78 26.58
N ASP A 60 -2.46 3.54 26.49
CA ASP A 60 -1.94 2.79 27.63
C ASP A 60 -0.59 3.35 28.11
N ASP A 61 0.17 3.96 27.19
CA ASP A 61 1.50 4.50 27.43
C ASP A 61 1.45 6.02 27.71
N PRO A 62 2.09 6.52 28.78
CA PRO A 62 2.05 7.93 29.14
C PRO A 62 2.91 8.82 28.22
N ASP A 63 3.84 8.24 27.48
CA ASP A 63 4.77 8.95 26.59
C ASP A 63 4.63 8.44 25.16
N VAL A 64 3.58 8.90 24.47
CA VAL A 64 3.32 8.54 23.08
C VAL A 64 4.15 9.44 22.16
N ALA A 65 5.06 8.82 21.40
CA ALA A 65 5.79 9.49 20.34
C ALA A 65 4.92 9.62 19.08
N LEU A 66 4.62 10.86 18.69
CA LEU A 66 4.03 11.18 17.39
C LEU A 66 5.09 11.89 16.53
N ALA A 67 5.30 11.37 15.31
CA ALA A 67 6.12 12.02 14.31
C ALA A 67 5.35 13.17 13.66
N GLU A 68 6.01 14.30 13.48
CA GLU A 68 5.47 15.43 12.70
C GLU A 68 5.22 15.02 11.23
N PRO A 69 4.32 15.70 10.51
CA PRO A 69 4.23 15.56 9.05
C PRO A 69 5.61 15.70 8.36
N GLY A 70 5.95 14.70 7.55
CA GLY A 70 7.26 14.51 6.91
C GLY A 70 8.26 13.66 7.71
N GLY A 71 8.01 13.38 8.99
CA GLY A 71 8.91 12.63 9.87
C GLY A 71 9.10 11.16 9.53
N TRP A 72 8.16 10.56 8.78
CA TRP A 72 8.24 9.16 8.33
C TRP A 72 8.65 9.00 6.86
N GLY A 73 8.89 10.11 6.15
CA GLY A 73 9.31 10.13 4.76
C GLY A 73 8.33 10.83 3.83
N PRO A 74 8.53 10.71 2.51
CA PRO A 74 7.80 11.52 1.54
C PRO A 74 6.38 11.01 1.23
N TRP A 75 5.94 9.85 1.73
CA TRP A 75 4.65 9.24 1.37
C TRP A 75 3.77 8.95 2.59
N VAL A 76 4.21 8.06 3.46
CA VAL A 76 3.59 7.92 4.78
C VAL A 76 4.29 8.96 5.63
N ASP A 77 3.69 10.15 5.71
CA ASP A 77 4.42 11.37 6.09
C ASP A 77 4.54 11.55 7.59
N GLY A 78 3.58 11.08 8.40
CA GLY A 78 3.71 11.10 9.86
C GLY A 78 2.64 10.28 10.54
N GLY A 79 2.65 10.32 11.87
CA GLY A 79 1.74 9.50 12.67
C GLY A 79 2.33 9.03 13.99
N GLY A 80 1.70 8.01 14.55
CA GLY A 80 2.21 7.30 15.72
C GLY A 80 1.65 5.89 15.84
N TRP A 81 2.41 5.04 16.55
CA TRP A 81 1.96 3.72 16.96
C TRP A 81 1.55 3.80 18.42
N LEU A 82 0.29 3.48 18.70
CA LEU A 82 -0.29 3.57 20.02
C LEU A 82 -0.74 2.18 20.49
N ARG A 83 -0.93 2.07 21.80
CA ARG A 83 -1.73 1.00 22.41
C ARG A 83 -2.90 1.64 23.13
N ILE A 84 -4.12 1.18 22.87
CA ILE A 84 -5.35 1.70 23.50
C ILE A 84 -6.14 0.52 24.02
N GLY A 85 -6.24 0.36 25.34
CA GLY A 85 -6.95 -0.76 25.95
C GLY A 85 -6.35 -2.11 25.55
N GLY A 86 -5.01 -2.19 25.48
CA GLY A 86 -4.25 -3.40 25.17
C GLY A 86 -4.16 -3.77 23.69
N VAL A 87 -4.77 -3.00 22.78
CA VAL A 87 -4.69 -3.25 21.32
C VAL A 87 -3.83 -2.21 20.62
N ALA A 88 -3.10 -2.60 19.59
CA ALA A 88 -2.33 -1.69 18.76
C ALA A 88 -3.25 -0.84 17.87
N VAL A 89 -2.95 0.46 17.80
CA VAL A 89 -3.69 1.46 17.04
C VAL A 89 -2.68 2.39 16.36
N ASP A 90 -2.74 2.44 15.03
CA ASP A 90 -1.86 3.25 14.22
C ASP A 90 -2.60 4.53 13.83
N TRP A 91 -2.04 5.69 14.16
CA TRP A 91 -2.50 6.96 13.63
C TRP A 91 -1.62 7.30 12.44
N ILE A 92 -2.24 7.49 11.28
CA ILE A 92 -1.53 7.68 10.02
C ILE A 92 -2.01 9.00 9.40
N TYR A 93 -1.10 9.93 9.20
CA TYR A 93 -1.44 11.23 8.62
C TYR A 93 -1.63 11.14 7.11
N ARG A 94 -2.62 11.86 6.60
CA ARG A 94 -2.94 11.95 5.16
C ARG A 94 -3.29 13.38 4.80
N ASP A 95 -2.37 14.06 4.11
CA ASP A 95 -2.64 15.36 3.51
C ASP A 95 -3.77 15.22 2.47
N LEU A 96 -4.93 15.79 2.78
CA LEU A 96 -6.14 15.66 1.97
C LEU A 96 -6.00 16.36 0.61
N ASP A 97 -5.22 17.45 0.52
CA ASP A 97 -4.96 18.13 -0.75
C ASP A 97 -4.08 17.27 -1.65
N ARG A 98 -3.11 16.57 -1.06
CA ARG A 98 -2.33 15.56 -1.78
C ARG A 98 -3.19 14.39 -2.24
N VAL A 99 -4.10 13.89 -1.40
CA VAL A 99 -5.02 12.80 -1.77
C VAL A 99 -5.86 13.21 -2.98
N HIS A 100 -6.42 14.42 -3.00
CA HIS A 100 -7.17 14.94 -4.16
C HIS A 100 -6.32 15.06 -5.42
N ARG A 101 -5.08 15.57 -5.29
CA ARG A 101 -4.15 15.65 -6.42
C ARG A 101 -3.86 14.26 -7.00
N ILE A 102 -3.55 13.29 -6.14
CA ILE A 102 -3.29 11.91 -6.56
C ILE A 102 -4.54 11.28 -7.19
N TRP A 103 -5.73 11.56 -6.67
CA TRP A 103 -6.98 11.10 -7.29
C TRP A 103 -7.13 11.66 -8.71
N ALA A 104 -6.88 12.96 -8.91
CA ALA A 104 -6.89 13.58 -10.22
C ALA A 104 -5.82 12.99 -11.17
N ASP A 105 -4.64 12.65 -10.66
CA ASP A 105 -3.60 11.96 -11.42
C ASP A 105 -4.04 10.55 -11.83
N CYS A 106 -4.62 9.78 -10.92
CA CYS A 106 -5.14 8.44 -11.22
C CYS A 106 -6.19 8.48 -12.34
N ARG A 107 -7.14 9.43 -12.27
CA ARG A 107 -8.15 9.64 -13.33
C ARG A 107 -7.56 10.03 -14.68
N ALA A 108 -6.36 10.58 -14.69
CA ALA A 108 -5.64 10.93 -15.90
C ALA A 108 -4.58 9.88 -16.30
N GLY A 109 -4.58 8.70 -15.68
CA GLY A 109 -3.62 7.64 -15.97
C GLY A 109 -2.19 7.97 -15.55
N ARG A 110 -2.00 8.83 -14.54
CA ARG A 110 -0.70 9.17 -13.98
C ARG A 110 -0.53 8.55 -12.60
N TYR A 111 0.65 7.99 -12.37
CA TYR A 111 1.10 7.54 -11.06
C TYR A 111 2.62 7.71 -10.97
N GLU A 112 3.13 7.71 -9.74
CA GLU A 112 4.56 7.67 -9.47
C GLU A 112 4.87 6.56 -8.47
N VAL A 113 6.11 6.07 -8.51
CA VAL A 113 6.61 5.07 -7.55
C VAL A 113 7.79 5.67 -6.83
N GLY A 114 7.62 5.94 -5.53
CA GLY A 114 8.64 6.59 -4.73
C GLY A 114 9.30 5.67 -3.71
N VAL A 115 10.50 6.05 -3.26
CA VAL A 115 11.17 5.39 -2.13
C VAL A 115 10.48 5.80 -0.83
N GLN A 116 10.09 4.81 -0.02
CA GLN A 116 9.44 5.02 1.27
C GLN A 116 9.87 3.91 2.25
N PRO A 117 10.40 4.26 3.43
CA PRO A 117 10.63 3.29 4.50
C PRO A 117 9.36 2.46 4.79
N GLY A 118 9.52 1.15 4.94
CA GLY A 118 8.41 0.22 5.14
C GLY A 118 7.75 -0.31 3.87
N HIS A 119 8.08 0.24 2.69
CA HIS A 119 7.54 -0.22 1.39
C HIS A 119 8.67 -0.72 0.48
N PRO A 120 9.09 -1.99 0.59
CA PRO A 120 10.24 -2.52 -0.15
C PRO A 120 10.04 -2.55 -1.68
N LEU A 121 8.79 -2.57 -2.16
CA LEU A 121 8.49 -2.47 -3.60
C LEU A 121 8.52 -1.01 -4.11
N GLY A 122 8.57 -0.04 -3.20
CA GLY A 122 8.29 1.37 -3.48
C GLY A 122 6.81 1.71 -3.23
N PHE A 123 6.55 2.96 -2.85
CA PHE A 123 5.21 3.46 -2.62
C PHE A 123 4.59 3.88 -3.96
N TYR A 124 3.52 3.19 -4.35
CA TYR A 124 2.75 3.57 -5.53
C TYR A 124 1.78 4.68 -5.16
N SER A 125 1.86 5.81 -5.84
CA SER A 125 1.12 7.00 -5.43
C SER A 125 -0.40 6.77 -5.33
N HIS A 126 -0.95 5.95 -6.22
CA HIS A 126 -2.37 5.58 -6.23
C HIS A 126 -2.85 4.89 -4.92
N THR A 127 -1.96 4.48 -4.03
CA THR A 127 -2.30 3.99 -2.69
C THR A 127 -3.14 5.03 -1.91
N TYR A 128 -2.90 6.34 -2.05
CA TYR A 128 -3.74 7.35 -1.38
C TYR A 128 -5.22 7.25 -1.78
N ALA A 129 -5.51 7.11 -3.08
CA ALA A 129 -6.88 6.96 -3.57
C ALA A 129 -7.48 5.61 -3.14
N GLY A 130 -6.68 4.54 -3.19
CA GLY A 130 -7.09 3.21 -2.75
C GLY A 130 -7.41 3.14 -1.25
N GLU A 131 -6.64 3.82 -0.41
CA GLU A 131 -6.90 3.90 1.03
C GLU A 131 -8.25 4.55 1.30
N VAL A 132 -8.56 5.66 0.64
CA VAL A 132 -9.89 6.29 0.74
C VAL A 132 -10.98 5.32 0.28
N ALA A 133 -10.81 4.71 -0.89
CA ALA A 133 -11.79 3.80 -1.49
C ALA A 133 -12.13 2.60 -0.59
N LEU A 134 -11.11 2.04 0.06
CA LEU A 134 -11.24 0.85 0.91
C LEU A 134 -11.47 1.17 2.38
N SER A 135 -11.44 2.45 2.76
CA SER A 135 -11.65 2.86 4.16
C SER A 135 -13.11 2.73 4.59
N ARG A 136 -13.33 2.85 5.90
CA ARG A 136 -14.64 3.16 6.50
C ARG A 136 -14.54 4.50 7.20
N VAL A 137 -15.21 5.52 6.67
CA VAL A 137 -15.28 6.84 7.30
C VAL A 137 -15.90 6.71 8.70
N LEU A 138 -15.22 7.26 9.71
CA LEU A 138 -15.66 7.23 11.10
C LEU A 138 -16.21 8.60 11.54
N ALA A 139 -15.55 9.69 11.13
CA ALA A 139 -16.00 11.05 11.36
C ALA A 139 -15.58 11.93 10.17
N ASP A 140 -16.51 12.74 9.66
CA ASP A 140 -16.31 13.62 8.51
C ASP A 140 -17.35 14.76 8.54
N PRO A 141 -17.15 15.78 9.38
CA PRO A 141 -18.13 16.87 9.57
C PRO A 141 -18.38 17.69 8.31
N THR A 142 -17.45 17.66 7.36
CA THR A 142 -17.56 18.41 6.08
C THR A 142 -18.24 17.61 4.98
N GLY A 143 -18.24 16.28 5.08
CA GLY A 143 -18.69 15.36 4.03
C GLY A 143 -17.69 15.17 2.89
N GLU A 144 -16.52 15.82 2.95
CA GLU A 144 -15.53 15.83 1.87
C GLU A 144 -14.91 14.45 1.64
N LEU A 145 -14.50 13.76 2.70
CA LEU A 145 -13.91 12.44 2.60
C LEU A 145 -14.94 11.40 2.14
N THR A 146 -16.19 11.55 2.59
CA THR A 146 -17.32 10.71 2.20
C THR A 146 -17.62 10.84 0.72
N ALA A 147 -17.64 12.07 0.19
CA ALA A 147 -17.81 12.33 -1.23
C ALA A 147 -16.64 11.73 -2.04
N LEU A 148 -15.40 11.96 -1.60
CA LEU A 148 -14.21 11.43 -2.26
C LEU A 148 -14.19 9.90 -2.28
N ARG A 149 -14.61 9.25 -1.19
CA ARG A 149 -14.77 7.78 -1.12
C ARG A 149 -15.80 7.24 -2.10
N ALA A 150 -16.89 7.96 -2.32
CA ALA A 150 -17.87 7.57 -3.34
C ALA A 150 -17.24 7.62 -4.74
N GLU A 151 -16.44 8.64 -5.05
CA GLU A 151 -15.72 8.76 -6.32
C GLU A 151 -14.67 7.66 -6.51
N THR A 152 -13.82 7.42 -5.51
CA THR A 152 -12.71 6.45 -5.59
C THR A 152 -13.18 4.99 -5.52
N SER A 153 -14.47 4.75 -5.25
CA SER A 153 -15.07 3.41 -5.32
C SER A 153 -15.02 2.81 -6.73
N SER A 154 -14.97 3.65 -7.76
CA SER A 154 -14.75 3.25 -9.15
C SER A 154 -13.26 3.32 -9.48
N TYR A 155 -12.69 2.20 -9.92
CA TYR A 155 -11.29 2.14 -10.32
C TYR A 155 -11.09 2.80 -11.70
N PRO A 156 -10.21 3.81 -11.85
CA PRO A 156 -10.07 4.52 -13.13
C PRO A 156 -9.49 3.62 -14.23
N PRO A 157 -10.15 3.51 -15.41
CA PRO A 157 -9.61 2.74 -16.53
C PRO A 157 -8.30 3.31 -17.07
N GLU A 158 -8.09 4.62 -16.99
CA GLU A 158 -6.85 5.28 -17.38
C GLU A 158 -5.68 4.86 -16.48
N LEU A 159 -5.90 4.76 -15.16
CA LEU A 159 -4.90 4.21 -14.23
C LEU A 159 -4.61 2.74 -14.54
N ALA A 160 -5.64 1.95 -14.83
CA ALA A 160 -5.46 0.54 -15.19
C ALA A 160 -4.59 0.39 -16.44
N ALA A 161 -4.85 1.19 -17.47
CA ALA A 161 -4.06 1.22 -18.69
C ALA A 161 -2.61 1.66 -18.45
N ALA A 162 -2.39 2.65 -17.59
CA ALA A 162 -1.06 3.14 -17.25
C ALA A 162 -0.23 2.09 -16.50
N LEU A 163 -0.81 1.42 -15.50
CA LEU A 163 -0.15 0.34 -14.75
C LEU A 163 0.14 -0.88 -15.63
N ALA A 164 -0.80 -1.25 -16.51
CA ALA A 164 -0.56 -2.28 -17.52
C ALA A 164 0.56 -1.87 -18.50
N GLY A 165 0.58 -0.59 -18.90
CA GLY A 165 1.64 -0.01 -19.72
C GLY A 165 3.02 -0.09 -19.05
N GLY A 166 3.09 0.04 -17.72
CA GLY A 166 4.33 -0.12 -16.94
C GLY A 166 4.92 -1.54 -16.93
N ALA A 167 4.21 -2.54 -17.45
CA ALA A 167 4.65 -3.94 -17.45
C ALA A 167 5.95 -4.20 -18.22
N TRP A 168 6.35 -3.30 -19.13
CA TRP A 168 7.63 -3.41 -19.85
C TRP A 168 8.85 -3.51 -18.91
N GLU A 169 8.73 -3.00 -17.68
CA GLU A 169 9.78 -3.09 -16.65
C GLU A 169 10.14 -4.55 -16.35
N VAL A 170 9.16 -5.47 -16.39
CA VAL A 170 9.36 -6.90 -16.12
C VAL A 170 10.39 -7.50 -17.07
N ASP A 171 10.30 -7.18 -18.36
CA ASP A 171 11.23 -7.68 -19.37
C ASP A 171 12.65 -7.18 -19.12
N LEU A 172 12.78 -5.90 -18.78
CA LEU A 172 14.07 -5.29 -18.48
C LEU A 172 14.73 -5.93 -17.24
N LEU A 173 13.95 -6.15 -16.18
CA LEU A 173 14.41 -6.77 -14.93
C LEU A 173 14.88 -8.21 -15.16
N LEU A 174 14.07 -9.01 -15.85
CA LEU A 174 14.40 -10.40 -16.13
C LEU A 174 15.59 -10.53 -17.10
N ALA A 175 15.72 -9.61 -18.07
CA ALA A 175 16.90 -9.55 -18.95
C ALA A 175 18.18 -9.16 -18.19
N GLY A 176 18.09 -8.21 -17.25
CA GLY A 176 19.18 -7.85 -16.36
C GLY A 176 19.61 -9.03 -15.49
N ALA A 177 18.66 -9.68 -14.82
CA ALA A 177 18.91 -10.84 -13.99
C ALA A 177 19.56 -12.00 -14.76
N ALA A 178 19.13 -12.26 -16.00
CA ALA A 178 19.72 -13.27 -16.87
C ALA A 178 21.20 -13.00 -17.20
N LYS A 179 21.62 -11.73 -17.28
CA LYS A 179 23.04 -11.36 -17.48
C LYS A 179 23.88 -11.60 -16.22
N ALA A 180 23.28 -11.46 -15.04
CA ALA A 180 23.96 -11.64 -13.76
C ALA A 180 24.02 -13.11 -13.30
N ALA A 181 23.08 -13.95 -13.78
CA ALA A 181 22.98 -15.35 -13.38
C ALA A 181 24.26 -16.19 -13.63
N PRO A 182 25.00 -16.06 -14.75
CA PRO A 182 26.26 -16.80 -14.96
C PRO A 182 27.34 -16.50 -13.92
N ALA A 183 27.31 -15.31 -13.31
CA ALA A 183 28.23 -14.92 -12.25
C ALA A 183 27.79 -15.41 -10.86
N GLY A 184 26.61 -16.06 -10.74
CA GLY A 184 26.08 -16.51 -9.47
C GLY A 184 25.58 -15.38 -8.56
N ASP A 185 25.24 -14.20 -9.12
CA ASP A 185 24.76 -13.05 -8.34
C ASP A 185 23.29 -13.23 -7.91
N SER A 186 23.07 -14.15 -6.99
CA SER A 186 21.74 -14.46 -6.45
C SER A 186 21.07 -13.26 -5.79
N GLY A 187 21.84 -12.34 -5.21
CA GLY A 187 21.30 -11.15 -4.56
C GLY A 187 20.64 -10.21 -5.56
N TYR A 188 21.32 -9.89 -6.67
CA TYR A 188 20.76 -9.08 -7.73
C TYR A 188 19.57 -9.76 -8.42
N VAL A 189 19.66 -11.08 -8.68
CA VAL A 189 18.54 -11.84 -9.25
C VAL A 189 17.33 -11.81 -8.33
N ALA A 190 17.51 -11.98 -7.02
CA ALA A 190 16.42 -11.90 -6.04
C ALA A 190 15.73 -10.52 -6.06
N GLY A 191 16.51 -9.44 -6.11
CA GLY A 191 15.98 -8.08 -6.23
C GLY A 191 15.16 -7.88 -7.50
N CYS A 192 15.66 -8.36 -8.64
CA CYS A 192 14.94 -8.31 -9.92
C CYS A 192 13.63 -9.11 -9.88
N LEU A 193 13.65 -10.31 -9.30
CA LEU A 193 12.46 -11.16 -9.17
C LEU A 193 11.42 -10.53 -8.26
N PHE A 194 11.82 -9.97 -7.11
CA PHE A 194 10.90 -9.29 -6.20
C PHE A 194 10.20 -8.12 -6.89
N ARG A 195 10.96 -7.28 -7.60
CA ARG A 195 10.40 -6.15 -8.36
C ARG A 195 9.50 -6.62 -9.50
N ALA A 196 9.93 -7.62 -10.28
CA ALA A 196 9.15 -8.15 -11.40
C ALA A 196 7.80 -8.72 -10.93
N VAL A 197 7.80 -9.55 -9.87
CA VAL A 197 6.56 -10.08 -9.28
C VAL A 197 5.66 -8.94 -8.78
N GLY A 198 6.24 -7.93 -8.14
CA GLY A 198 5.48 -6.75 -7.70
C GLY A 198 4.80 -5.99 -8.84
N VAL A 199 5.49 -5.81 -9.98
CA VAL A 199 4.89 -5.21 -11.18
C VAL A 199 3.77 -6.09 -11.74
N LEU A 200 3.97 -7.41 -11.84
CA LEU A 200 2.92 -8.34 -12.30
C LEU A 200 1.68 -8.29 -11.39
N VAL A 201 1.88 -8.18 -10.08
CA VAL A 201 0.79 -8.01 -9.10
C VAL A 201 0.01 -6.71 -9.35
N GLN A 202 0.71 -5.59 -9.63
CA GLN A 202 0.05 -4.33 -9.99
C GLN A 202 -0.76 -4.46 -11.28
N VAL A 203 -0.22 -5.16 -12.29
CA VAL A 203 -0.92 -5.42 -13.57
C VAL A 203 -2.19 -6.24 -13.35
N LEU A 204 -2.14 -7.30 -12.53
CA LEU A 204 -3.32 -8.12 -12.23
C LEU A 204 -4.41 -7.30 -11.52
N HIS A 205 -4.02 -6.48 -10.54
CA HIS A 205 -4.92 -5.57 -9.84
C HIS A 205 -5.55 -4.53 -10.77
N ALA A 206 -4.75 -3.93 -11.66
CA ALA A 206 -5.20 -3.00 -12.69
C ALA A 206 -6.20 -3.65 -13.66
N LYS A 207 -5.88 -4.83 -14.22
CA LYS A 207 -6.76 -5.59 -15.12
C LYS A 207 -8.10 -5.94 -14.44
N ALA A 208 -8.07 -6.25 -13.15
CA ALA A 208 -9.27 -6.57 -12.37
C ALA A 208 -10.04 -5.35 -11.84
N GLY A 209 -9.52 -4.12 -12.03
CA GLY A 209 -10.10 -2.90 -11.46
C GLY A 209 -10.16 -2.92 -9.93
N ARG A 210 -9.12 -3.45 -9.27
CA ARG A 210 -9.05 -3.59 -7.81
C ARG A 210 -7.87 -2.84 -7.23
N TRP A 211 -8.13 -2.00 -6.23
CA TRP A 211 -7.09 -1.29 -5.49
C TRP A 211 -6.11 -2.24 -4.79
N LEU A 212 -4.82 -1.94 -4.89
CA LEU A 212 -3.74 -2.55 -4.11
C LEU A 212 -3.08 -1.46 -3.27
N LEU A 213 -2.97 -1.68 -1.95
CA LEU A 213 -2.50 -0.66 -1.02
C LEU A 213 -1.01 -0.78 -0.68
N ASN A 214 -0.52 -2.01 -0.57
CA ASN A 214 0.88 -2.30 -0.27
C ASN A 214 1.25 -3.72 -0.72
N GLU A 215 2.53 -4.04 -0.60
CA GLU A 215 3.15 -5.30 -0.96
C GLU A 215 2.87 -6.45 0.03
N LYS A 216 2.47 -6.14 1.28
CA LYS A 216 2.15 -7.14 2.31
C LYS A 216 0.90 -7.93 1.89
N GLY A 217 1.11 -9.20 1.55
CA GLY A 217 0.04 -10.10 1.11
C GLY A 217 -0.41 -9.86 -0.34
N ALA A 218 0.28 -9.00 -1.09
CA ALA A 218 -0.11 -8.60 -2.44
C ALA A 218 -0.14 -9.76 -3.44
N VAL A 219 0.82 -10.70 -3.34
CA VAL A 219 0.85 -11.93 -4.17
C VAL A 219 -0.39 -12.80 -3.94
N ALA A 220 -0.78 -12.98 -2.68
CA ALA A 220 -1.97 -13.75 -2.33
C ALA A 220 -3.25 -13.03 -2.77
N SER A 221 -3.30 -11.69 -2.64
CA SER A 221 -4.40 -10.86 -3.16
C SER A 221 -4.55 -11.03 -4.67
N ALA A 222 -3.48 -10.84 -5.43
CA ALA A 222 -3.49 -10.97 -6.88
C ALA A 222 -3.90 -12.37 -7.34
N GLY A 223 -3.44 -13.43 -6.65
CA GLY A 223 -3.83 -14.81 -6.97
C GLY A 223 -5.32 -15.13 -6.79
N ARG A 224 -6.09 -14.30 -6.08
CA ARG A 224 -7.55 -14.44 -5.94
C ARG A 224 -8.35 -13.65 -6.98
N LEU A 225 -7.69 -12.83 -7.80
CA LEU A 225 -8.36 -11.97 -8.75
C LEU A 225 -8.88 -12.75 -9.96
N PRO A 226 -10.03 -12.35 -10.52
CA PRO A 226 -10.43 -12.80 -11.85
C PRO A 226 -9.33 -12.47 -12.86
N GLY A 227 -8.91 -13.47 -13.65
CA GLY A 227 -7.85 -13.31 -14.66
C GLY A 227 -6.43 -13.55 -14.14
N ALA A 228 -6.23 -13.88 -12.87
CA ALA A 228 -4.94 -14.41 -12.41
C ALA A 228 -4.68 -15.79 -13.04
N PRO A 229 -3.45 -16.08 -13.51
CA PRO A 229 -3.14 -17.38 -14.08
C PRO A 229 -3.18 -18.48 -13.01
N PRO A 230 -3.36 -19.75 -13.42
CA PRO A 230 -3.40 -20.87 -12.50
C PRO A 230 -2.20 -20.90 -11.56
N GLU A 231 -2.48 -21.10 -10.27
CA GLU A 231 -1.47 -21.15 -9.21
C GLU A 231 -0.55 -19.91 -9.15
N PHE A 232 -1.00 -18.74 -9.61
CA PHE A 232 -0.18 -17.51 -9.63
C PHE A 232 0.55 -17.28 -8.30
N ALA A 233 -0.20 -17.31 -7.19
CA ALA A 233 0.38 -17.04 -5.87
C ALA A 233 1.43 -18.08 -5.48
N GLY A 234 1.16 -19.38 -5.70
CA GLY A 234 2.11 -20.46 -5.40
C GLY A 234 3.37 -20.36 -6.25
N ARG A 235 3.22 -20.10 -7.55
CA ARG A 235 4.34 -19.92 -8.49
C ARG A 235 5.19 -18.71 -8.13
N ALA A 236 4.58 -17.56 -7.85
CA ALA A 236 5.27 -16.35 -7.44
C ALA A 236 6.04 -16.55 -6.12
N GLN A 237 5.42 -17.19 -5.13
CA GLN A 237 6.09 -17.50 -3.85
C GLN A 237 7.25 -18.47 -4.03
N ALA A 238 7.14 -19.45 -4.91
CA ALA A 238 8.24 -20.38 -5.21
C ALA A 238 9.47 -19.66 -5.79
N LEU A 239 9.26 -18.69 -6.69
CA LEU A 239 10.35 -17.87 -7.26
C LEU A 239 11.09 -17.07 -6.18
N LEU A 240 10.36 -16.51 -5.23
CA LEU A 240 10.92 -15.66 -4.17
C LEU A 240 11.47 -16.45 -2.99
N GLY A 241 10.94 -17.65 -2.73
CA GLY A 241 11.36 -18.52 -1.63
C GLY A 241 12.63 -19.31 -1.91
N ALA A 242 12.96 -19.55 -3.19
CA ALA A 242 14.13 -20.33 -3.60
C ALA A 242 14.72 -19.80 -4.91
N VAL A 243 15.41 -18.65 -4.86
CA VAL A 243 15.96 -17.99 -6.05
C VAL A 243 17.04 -18.84 -6.75
N GLY A 244 17.90 -19.50 -5.99
CA GLY A 244 19.06 -20.28 -6.49
C GLY A 244 20.40 -19.70 -6.05
N ARG A 245 21.45 -20.52 -6.03
CA ARG A 245 22.83 -20.21 -5.62
C ARG A 245 23.87 -20.51 -6.69
N THR A 246 23.50 -21.28 -7.70
CA THR A 246 24.37 -21.63 -8.83
C THR A 246 23.79 -21.05 -10.13
N PRO A 247 24.63 -20.85 -11.17
CA PRO A 247 24.13 -20.41 -12.48
C PRO A 247 22.97 -21.25 -13.03
N ASP A 248 23.03 -22.57 -12.88
CA ASP A 248 21.98 -23.48 -13.36
C ASP A 248 20.68 -23.32 -12.58
N GLU A 249 20.75 -23.21 -11.24
CA GLU A 249 19.58 -22.95 -10.40
C GLU A 249 18.93 -21.60 -10.75
N LEU A 250 19.74 -20.55 -10.92
CA LEU A 250 19.27 -19.21 -11.30
C LEU A 250 18.62 -19.22 -12.69
N ALA A 251 19.18 -19.95 -13.65
CA ALA A 251 18.61 -20.09 -14.99
C ALA A 251 17.23 -20.77 -14.95
N VAL A 252 17.05 -21.81 -14.14
CA VAL A 252 15.76 -22.49 -13.94
C VAL A 252 14.72 -21.53 -13.35
N THR A 253 15.08 -20.79 -12.30
CA THR A 253 14.20 -19.80 -11.67
C THR A 253 13.80 -18.69 -12.65
N LEU A 254 14.75 -18.16 -13.42
CA LEU A 254 14.47 -17.11 -14.41
C LEU A 254 13.59 -17.60 -15.56
N ALA A 255 13.75 -18.84 -16.01
CA ALA A 255 12.85 -19.44 -16.99
C ALA A 255 11.43 -19.61 -16.44
N ALA A 256 11.28 -19.96 -15.15
CA ALA A 256 9.98 -20.02 -14.49
C ALA A 256 9.34 -18.63 -14.30
N ALA A 257 10.14 -17.61 -13.96
CA ALA A 257 9.70 -16.22 -13.86
C ALA A 257 9.22 -15.68 -15.21
N ARG A 258 9.92 -16.01 -16.31
CA ARG A 258 9.50 -15.65 -17.67
C ARG A 258 8.12 -16.23 -18.01
N ARG A 259 7.91 -17.53 -17.77
CA ARG A 259 6.60 -18.17 -17.98
C ARG A 259 5.50 -17.52 -17.14
N LEU A 260 5.79 -17.17 -15.89
CA LEU A 260 4.82 -16.48 -15.04
C LEU A 260 4.47 -15.09 -15.59
N ALA A 261 5.46 -14.35 -16.07
CA ALA A 261 5.24 -13.05 -16.71
C ALA A 261 4.40 -13.20 -17.98
N ASP A 262 4.75 -14.12 -18.86
CA ASP A 262 4.02 -14.38 -20.11
C ASP A 262 2.54 -14.72 -19.84
N ASP A 263 2.25 -15.55 -18.82
CA ASP A 263 0.89 -15.92 -18.44
C ASP A 263 0.06 -14.74 -17.89
N VAL A 264 0.71 -13.74 -17.29
CA VAL A 264 0.05 -12.54 -16.75
C VAL A 264 -0.11 -11.45 -17.82
N LEU A 265 0.86 -11.33 -18.72
CA LEU A 265 0.95 -10.24 -19.69
C LEU A 265 0.30 -10.57 -21.03
N GLY A 266 0.26 -11.86 -21.42
CA GLY A 266 -0.54 -12.37 -22.53
C GLY A 266 -2.04 -12.20 -22.35
#